data_AF-A0A6A3A9J3-F1
#
_entry.id   AF-A0A6A3A9J3-F1
#
_cell.length_a   1.000
_cell.length_b   1.000
_cell.length_c   1.000
_cell.angle_alpha   90.00
_cell.angle_beta   90.00
_cell.angle_gamma   90.00
#
_symmetry.space_group_name_H-M   'P 1'
#
loop_
_entity.id
_entity.type
_entity.pdbx_description
1 polymer ?
#
loop_
_entity_poly.entity_id
_entity_poly.type
_entity_poly.pdbx_seq_one_letter_code
_entity_poly.pdbx_strand_id
1 'polypeptide(L)'
;MRLETIKKKRNAVEKFLKNDVADLLMNGLDYNAYSRAEGLLMEQRRTACYDLIEQFCDSISKHISVMQKQSECPEECREAVQSLIYAAADLLICPNCVISGPYLPRNMETP
;
A
#
# COMPACT_ATOMS: atom_id res chain seq x y z
N MET A 1 -14.15 -5.02 -11.40
CA MET A 1 -14.45 -3.67 -11.91
C MET A 1 -14.00 -2.50 -11.02
N ARG A 2 -14.32 -2.42 -9.71
CA ARG A 2 -13.84 -1.28 -8.86
C ARG A 2 -12.34 -1.34 -8.55
N LEU A 3 -11.81 -2.53 -8.20
CA LEU A 3 -10.40 -2.72 -7.85
C LEU A 3 -9.46 -2.51 -9.04
N GLU A 4 -9.81 -3.00 -10.23
CA GLU A 4 -8.98 -2.87 -11.44
C GLU A 4 -8.72 -1.41 -11.84
N THR A 5 -9.73 -0.54 -11.76
CA THR A 5 -9.57 0.90 -12.07
C THR A 5 -8.68 1.59 -11.05
N ILE A 6 -8.82 1.24 -9.76
CA ILE A 6 -7.97 1.74 -8.68
C ILE A 6 -6.52 1.30 -8.91
N LYS A 7 -6.31 0.03 -9.27
CA LYS A 7 -5.00 -0.55 -9.58
C LYS A 7 -4.33 0.15 -10.77
N LYS A 8 -5.05 0.36 -11.87
CA LYS A 8 -4.53 1.10 -13.03
C LYS A 8 -4.10 2.51 -12.67
N LYS A 9 -4.93 3.24 -11.90
CA LYS A 9 -4.61 4.61 -11.47
C LYS A 9 -3.34 4.63 -10.59
N ARG A 10 -3.20 3.71 -9.64
CA ARG A 10 -2.01 3.64 -8.78
C ARG A 10 -0.76 3.26 -9.53
N ASN A 11 -0.84 2.28 -10.42
CA ASN A 11 0.30 1.87 -11.24
C ASN A 11 0.81 3.04 -12.12
N ALA A 12 -0.10 3.88 -12.63
CA ALA A 12 0.28 5.09 -13.35
C ALA A 12 0.97 6.12 -12.43
N VAL A 13 0.45 6.32 -11.21
CA VAL A 13 1.04 7.22 -10.21
C VAL A 13 2.43 6.75 -9.77
N GLU A 14 2.60 5.45 -9.46
CA GLU A 14 3.90 4.86 -9.12
C GLU A 14 4.91 4.98 -10.26
N LYS A 15 4.47 4.73 -11.50
CA LYS A 15 5.34 4.88 -12.68
C LYS A 15 5.80 6.33 -12.85
N PHE A 16 4.89 7.28 -12.68
CA PHE A 16 5.21 8.71 -12.73
C PHE A 16 6.20 9.09 -11.63
N LEU A 17 5.96 8.67 -10.38
CA LEU A 17 6.85 8.87 -9.24
C LEU A 17 8.25 8.30 -9.47
N LYS A 18 8.36 7.07 -9.99
CA LYS A 18 9.64 6.43 -10.31
C LYS A 18 10.44 7.21 -11.33
N ASN A 19 9.77 7.65 -12.41
CA ASN A 19 10.43 8.44 -13.45
C ASN A 19 10.90 9.79 -12.90
N ASP A 20 10.07 10.45 -12.08
CA ASP A 20 10.42 11.75 -11.50
C ASP A 20 11.60 11.64 -10.51
N VAL A 21 11.66 10.57 -9.71
CA VAL A 21 12.86 10.28 -8.89
C VAL A 21 14.10 10.12 -9.77
N ALA A 22 14.02 9.38 -10.87
CA ALA A 22 15.14 9.19 -11.79
C ALA A 22 15.57 10.52 -12.42
N ASP A 23 14.62 11.33 -12.88
CA ASP A 23 14.88 12.64 -13.48
C ASP A 23 15.54 13.60 -12.48
N LEU A 24 15.09 13.62 -11.23
CA LEU A 24 15.70 14.44 -10.18
C LEU A 24 17.14 14.01 -9.89
N LEU A 25 17.41 12.70 -9.82
CA LEU A 25 18.76 12.17 -9.63
C LEU A 25 19.69 12.52 -10.80
N MET A 26 19.23 12.41 -12.05
CA MET A 26 20.02 12.79 -13.22
C MET A 26 20.39 14.28 -13.23
N ASN A 27 19.54 15.13 -12.64
CA ASN A 27 19.79 16.56 -12.52
C ASN A 27 20.56 16.95 -11.24
N GLY A 28 21.01 15.98 -10.43
CA GLY A 28 21.73 16.22 -9.17
C GLY A 28 20.87 16.83 -8.06
N LEU A 29 19.54 16.70 -8.14
CA LEU A 29 18.58 17.24 -7.18
C LEU A 29 18.26 16.21 -6.09
N ASP A 30 19.29 15.72 -5.40
CA ASP A 30 19.20 14.55 -4.49
C ASP A 30 18.18 14.73 -3.36
N TYR A 31 18.09 15.92 -2.77
CA TYR A 31 17.11 16.19 -1.70
C TYR A 31 15.66 16.08 -2.20
N ASN A 32 15.39 16.59 -3.40
CA ASN A 32 14.07 16.48 -4.02
C ASN A 32 13.77 15.03 -4.40
N ALA A 33 14.77 14.32 -4.94
CA ALA A 33 14.65 12.90 -5.26
C ALA A 33 14.32 12.06 -4.01
N TYR A 34 14.97 12.37 -2.88
CA TYR A 34 14.69 11.72 -1.60
C TYR A 34 13.24 11.93 -1.16
N SER A 35 12.77 13.18 -1.12
CA SER A 35 11.36 13.48 -0.76
C SER A 35 10.36 12.79 -1.71
N ARG A 36 10.69 12.72 -3.00
CA ARG A 36 9.85 12.04 -3.98
C ARG A 36 9.84 10.52 -3.82
N ALA A 37 10.97 9.93 -3.41
CA ALA A 37 11.08 8.51 -3.10
C ALA A 37 10.25 8.12 -1.86
N GLU A 38 10.13 8.98 -0.85
CA GLU A 38 9.23 8.75 0.29
C GLU A 38 7.77 8.67 -0.18
N GLY A 39 7.34 9.59 -1.06
CA GLY A 39 6.01 9.54 -1.68
C GLY A 39 5.77 8.27 -2.51
N LEU A 40 6.79 7.80 -3.24
CA LEU A 40 6.73 6.54 -3.98
C LEU A 40 6.55 5.34 -3.05
N LEU A 41 7.30 5.29 -1.95
CA LEU A 41 7.20 4.22 -0.96
C LEU A 41 5.80 4.14 -0.34
N MET A 42 5.19 5.28 -0.04
CA MET A 42 3.82 5.32 0.49
C MET A 42 2.80 4.76 -0.50
N GLU A 43 2.91 5.13 -1.79
CA GLU A 43 2.01 4.61 -2.81
C GLU A 43 2.21 3.11 -3.06
N GLN A 44 3.45 2.62 -3.05
CA GLN A 44 3.75 1.19 -3.13
C GLN A 44 3.18 0.39 -1.97
N ARG A 45 3.30 0.91 -0.73
CA ARG A 45 2.67 0.28 0.44
C ARG A 45 1.15 0.20 0.26
N ARG A 46 0.53 1.27 -0.22
CA ARG A 46 -0.90 1.31 -0.50
C ARG A 46 -1.30 0.29 -1.57
N THR A 47 -0.52 0.14 -2.63
CA THR A 47 -0.74 -0.88 -3.67
C THR A 47 -0.65 -2.28 -3.07
N ALA A 48 0.39 -2.58 -2.30
CA ALA A 48 0.58 -3.88 -1.65
C ALA A 48 -0.59 -4.24 -0.71
N CYS A 49 -1.10 -3.29 0.09
CA CYS A 49 -2.27 -3.52 0.94
C CYS A 49 -3.51 -3.92 0.12
N TYR A 50 -3.74 -3.29 -1.03
CA TYR A 50 -4.89 -3.60 -1.86
C TYR A 50 -4.73 -4.91 -2.64
N ASP A 51 -3.51 -5.23 -3.08
CA ASP A 51 -3.23 -6.53 -3.68
C ASP A 51 -3.42 -7.68 -2.67
N LEU A 52 -3.10 -7.45 -1.38
CA LEU A 52 -3.39 -8.40 -0.30
C LEU A 52 -4.91 -8.55 -0.08
N ILE A 53 -5.65 -7.45 -0.05
CA ILE A 53 -7.12 -7.48 0.06
C ILE A 53 -7.74 -8.24 -1.11
N GLU A 54 -7.29 -7.99 -2.33
CA GLU A 54 -7.75 -8.69 -3.54
C GLU A 54 -7.51 -10.20 -3.42
N GLN A 55 -6.31 -10.62 -3.00
CA GLN A 55 -5.98 -12.03 -2.77
C GLN A 55 -6.86 -12.69 -1.70
N PHE A 56 -7.09 -12.01 -0.58
CA PHE A 56 -7.95 -12.55 0.49
C PHE A 56 -9.41 -12.63 0.06
N CYS A 57 -9.93 -11.64 -0.67
CA CYS A 57 -11.27 -11.67 -1.24
C CYS A 57 -11.42 -12.81 -2.25
N ASP A 58 -10.41 -13.06 -3.09
CA ASP A 58 -10.41 -14.17 -4.04
C ASP A 58 -10.38 -15.53 -3.33
N SER A 59 -9.58 -15.65 -2.26
CA SER A 59 -9.55 -16.86 -1.43
C SER A 59 -10.93 -17.12 -0.81
N ILE A 60 -11.49 -16.14 -0.10
CA ILE A 60 -12.81 -16.27 0.54
C ILE A 60 -13.87 -16.62 -0.50
N SER A 61 -13.87 -15.97 -1.67
CA SER A 61 -14.86 -16.21 -2.73
C SER A 61 -14.86 -17.67 -3.21
N LYS A 62 -13.71 -18.34 -3.24
CA LYS A 62 -13.60 -19.76 -3.61
C LYS A 62 -14.21 -20.70 -2.56
N HIS A 63 -14.19 -20.29 -1.30
CA HIS A 63 -14.64 -21.10 -0.16
C HIS A 63 -15.99 -20.65 0.43
N ILE A 64 -16.60 -19.55 -0.06
CA ILE A 64 -17.90 -19.03 0.39
C ILE A 64 -18.99 -20.10 0.38
N SER A 65 -19.05 -20.95 -0.64
CA SER A 65 -20.06 -22.02 -0.74
C SER A 65 -19.92 -23.10 0.33
N VAL A 66 -18.69 -23.29 0.87
CA VAL A 66 -18.41 -24.19 2.00
C VAL A 66 -18.71 -23.48 3.31
N MET A 67 -18.30 -22.22 3.44
CA MET A 67 -18.59 -21.36 4.60
C MET A 67 -20.09 -21.19 4.86
N GLN A 68 -20.92 -21.14 3.82
CA GLN A 68 -22.38 -21.03 3.98
C GLN A 68 -23.04 -22.31 4.50
N LYS A 69 -22.38 -23.47 4.40
CA LYS A 69 -22.92 -24.77 4.79
C LYS A 69 -22.44 -25.24 6.18
N GLN A 70 -21.48 -24.53 6.78
CA GLN A 70 -20.88 -24.87 8.06
C GLN A 70 -21.00 -23.65 9.01
N SER A 71 -21.14 -23.86 10.32
CA SER A 71 -21.23 -22.73 11.27
C SER A 71 -19.88 -22.07 11.56
N GLU A 72 -18.77 -22.72 11.18
CA GLU A 72 -17.41 -22.24 11.41
C GLU A 72 -16.71 -21.88 10.10
N CYS A 73 -15.80 -20.90 10.18
CA CYS A 73 -14.93 -20.52 9.08
C CYS A 73 -13.89 -21.65 8.82
N PRO A 74 -13.77 -22.16 7.58
CA PRO A 74 -12.74 -23.11 7.18
C PRO A 74 -11.36 -22.59 7.60
N GLU A 75 -10.49 -23.48 8.05
CA GLU A 75 -9.16 -23.12 8.53
C GLU A 75 -8.35 -22.36 7.46
N GLU A 76 -8.49 -22.76 6.20
CA GLU A 76 -7.89 -22.13 5.01
C GLU A 76 -8.31 -20.65 4.81
N CYS A 77 -9.49 -20.26 5.31
CA CYS A 77 -10.03 -18.91 5.19
C CYS A 77 -9.88 -18.09 6.46
N ARG A 78 -9.55 -18.71 7.60
CA ARG A 78 -9.50 -18.06 8.91
C ARG A 78 -8.46 -16.94 8.94
N GLU A 79 -7.27 -17.23 8.43
CA GLU A 79 -6.19 -16.24 8.32
C GLU A 79 -6.60 -15.09 7.40
N ALA A 80 -7.12 -15.38 6.21
CA ALA A 80 -7.56 -14.37 5.25
C ALA A 80 -8.66 -13.44 5.81
N VAL A 81 -9.65 -14.01 6.51
CA VAL A 81 -10.73 -13.23 7.16
C VAL A 81 -10.18 -12.36 8.28
N GLN A 82 -9.30 -12.90 9.13
CA GLN A 82 -8.68 -12.14 10.22
C GLN A 82 -7.79 -11.01 9.69
N SER A 83 -6.97 -11.28 8.67
CA SER A 83 -6.13 -10.28 8.01
C SER A 83 -6.96 -9.18 7.35
N LEU A 84 -8.10 -9.51 6.73
CA LEU A 84 -9.01 -8.51 6.17
C LEU A 84 -9.66 -7.64 7.25
N ILE A 85 -10.10 -8.21 8.36
CA ILE A 85 -10.68 -7.45 9.48
C ILE A 85 -9.63 -6.48 10.05
N TYR A 86 -8.41 -6.95 10.24
CA TYR A 86 -7.30 -6.12 10.71
C TYR A 86 -6.95 -5.01 9.71
N ALA A 87 -6.80 -5.35 8.42
CA ALA A 87 -6.52 -4.39 7.37
C ALA A 87 -7.65 -3.35 7.19
N ALA A 88 -8.92 -3.76 7.35
CA ALA A 88 -10.05 -2.85 7.28
C ALA A 88 -10.01 -1.83 8.42
N ALA A 89 -9.62 -2.24 9.63
CA ALA A 89 -9.43 -1.33 10.76
C ALA A 89 -8.26 -0.35 10.49
N ASP A 90 -7.13 -0.84 9.99
CA ASP A 90 -5.92 -0.01 9.80
C ASP A 90 -6.04 0.94 8.60
N LEU A 91 -6.72 0.52 7.53
CA LEU A 91 -7.05 1.38 6.39
C LEU A 91 -8.09 2.46 6.73
N LEU A 92 -8.97 2.20 7.70
CA LEU A 92 -9.89 3.22 8.23
C LEU A 92 -9.17 4.19 9.18
N ILE A 93 -8.20 3.69 9.94
CA ILE A 93 -7.51 4.46 11.00
C ILE A 93 -6.37 5.31 10.43
N CYS A 94 -5.82 5.01 9.25
CA CYS A 94 -4.77 5.84 8.68
C CYS A 94 -4.77 5.96 7.15
N PRO A 95 -5.66 6.81 6.58
CA PRO A 95 -5.42 7.36 5.23
C PRO A 95 -4.16 8.26 5.17
N ASN A 96 -3.71 8.78 6.32
CA ASN A 96 -2.63 9.77 6.47
C ASN A 96 -1.64 9.43 7.61
N CYS A 97 -1.33 8.16 7.90
CA CYS A 97 -0.15 7.87 8.73
C CYS A 97 1.10 8.29 7.93
N VAL A 98 1.42 9.59 8.02
CA VAL A 98 2.77 10.11 7.88
C VAL A 98 3.59 9.22 8.80
N ILE A 99 4.34 8.30 8.21
CA ILE A 99 5.50 7.74 8.88
C ILE A 99 6.39 8.96 9.07
N SER A 100 6.30 9.59 10.24
CA SER A 100 7.34 10.41 10.82
C SER A 100 8.56 9.49 10.94
N GLY A 101 9.29 9.34 9.84
CA GLY A 101 10.55 8.64 9.81
C GLY A 101 11.56 9.42 10.69
N PRO A 102 12.44 8.74 11.44
CA PRO A 102 13.46 9.39 12.25
C PRO A 102 14.60 10.03 11.42
N TYR A 103 14.42 10.22 10.12
CA TYR A 103 15.41 10.78 9.20
C TYR A 103 15.01 12.19 8.72
N LEU A 104 14.68 13.06 9.65
CA LEU A 104 14.98 14.48 9.47
C LEU A 104 16.49 14.62 9.64
N PRO A 105 17.26 15.07 8.63
CA PRO A 105 18.63 15.48 8.86
C PRO A 105 18.59 16.69 9.80
N ARG A 106 18.84 16.40 11.08
CA ARG A 106 19.17 17.38 12.09
C ARG A 106 20.50 18.02 11.64
N ASN A 107 20.42 19.27 11.22
CA ASN A 107 21.51 20.23 11.00
C ASN A 107 22.17 20.22 9.61
N MET A 108 21.87 21.26 8.83
CA MET A 108 22.91 22.16 8.33
C MET A 108 22.43 23.59 8.56
N GLU A 109 22.69 24.08 9.76
CA GLU A 109 23.05 25.49 9.89
C GLU A 109 24.31 25.76 9.06
N THR A 110 24.41 27.01 8.64
CA THR A 110 25.61 27.81 8.32
C THR A 110 25.97 28.01 6.84
N PRO A 111 26.52 29.19 6.48
CA PRO A 111 26.62 30.46 7.22
C PRO A 111 25.50 31.45 6.89
#